data_AF-A0A351X0F7-F1
#
_entry.id   AF-A0A351X0F7-F1
#
_cell.length_a   1.000
_cell.length_b   1.000
_cell.length_c   1.000
_cell.angle_alpha   90.00
_cell.angle_beta   90.00
_cell.angle_gamma   90.00
#
_symmetry.space_group_name_H-M   'P 1'
#
loop_
_entity.id
_entity.type
_entity.pdbx_description
1 polymer ?
#
loop_
_entity_poly.entity_id
_entity_poly.type
_entity_poly.pdbx_seq_one_letter_code
_entity_poly.pdbx_strand_id
1 'polypeptide(L)'
;MVFVAAVSLCSLLLAFSSYGNPFPFMGTLYAGEAAQRLVFVDTMICLYLVIGILKRQKLTVWLLIGYNLFDICNAWVNLALIPAAEYARLAEAPVPEHDLLFNTLFASLLLVLLNLYLYRIREFFDNRSPYLF
;
A
#
# COMPACT_ATOMS: atom_id res chain seq x y z
N MET A 1 3.17 -9.79 -16.02
CA MET A 1 4.46 -9.14 -15.67
C MET A 1 4.36 -7.63 -15.80
N VAL A 2 4.14 -7.06 -17.00
CA VAL A 2 4.02 -5.60 -17.20
C VAL A 2 2.94 -4.97 -16.32
N PHE A 3 1.76 -5.59 -16.23
CA PHE A 3 0.67 -5.12 -15.38
C PHE A 3 1.08 -4.98 -13.90
N VAL A 4 1.71 -6.00 -13.32
CA VAL A 4 2.14 -5.97 -11.90
C VAL A 4 3.21 -4.90 -11.69
N ALA A 5 4.18 -4.80 -12.60
CA ALA A 5 5.20 -3.76 -12.53
C ALA A 5 4.57 -2.35 -12.60
N ALA A 6 3.58 -2.15 -13.46
CA ALA A 6 2.87 -0.89 -13.56
C ALA A 6 2.08 -0.56 -12.28
N VAL A 7 1.37 -1.54 -11.72
CA VAL A 7 0.64 -1.37 -10.45
C VAL A 7 1.61 -1.06 -9.31
N SER A 8 2.70 -1.80 -9.18
CA SER A 8 3.72 -1.53 -8.15
C SER A 8 4.39 -0.17 -8.33
N LEU A 9 4.61 0.27 -9.57
CA LEU A 9 5.13 1.61 -9.86
C LEU A 9 4.11 2.69 -9.46
N CYS A 10 2.83 2.49 -9.76
CA CYS A 10 1.78 3.39 -9.29
C CYS A 10 1.74 3.47 -7.77
N SER A 11 1.84 2.35 -7.05
CA SER A 11 1.94 2.34 -5.58
C SER A 11 3.13 3.15 -5.08
N LEU A 12 4.30 2.99 -5.70
CA LEU A 12 5.49 3.78 -5.37
C LEU A 12 5.27 5.29 -5.58
N LEU A 13 4.65 5.67 -6.71
CA LEU A 13 4.36 7.08 -7.00
C LEU A 13 3.34 7.66 -6.02
N LEU A 14 2.34 6.88 -5.63
CA LEU A 14 1.36 7.28 -4.61
C LEU A 14 2.03 7.47 -3.24
N ALA A 15 2.86 6.53 -2.81
CA ALA A 15 3.65 6.65 -1.59
C ALA A 15 4.50 7.93 -1.60
N PHE A 16 5.21 8.20 -2.70
CA PHE A 16 6.00 9.42 -2.85
C PHE A 16 5.14 10.70 -2.84
N SER A 17 3.98 10.68 -3.50
CA SER A 17 3.05 11.82 -3.53
C SER A 17 2.44 12.15 -2.17
N SER A 18 2.42 11.18 -1.26
CA SER A 18 1.93 11.37 0.11
C SER A 18 2.94 12.10 1.01
N TYR A 19 4.16 12.36 0.53
CA TYR A 19 5.19 13.04 1.30
C TYR A 19 4.75 14.45 1.71
N GLY A 20 4.88 14.77 3.00
CA GLY A 20 4.46 16.06 3.56
C GLY A 20 2.99 16.11 3.98
N ASN A 21 2.19 15.08 3.67
CA ASN A 21 0.83 14.93 4.17
C ASN A 21 0.78 14.09 5.45
N PRO A 22 -0.27 14.24 6.27
CA PRO A 22 -0.51 13.34 7.41
C PRO A 22 -0.64 11.89 6.94
N PHE A 23 -0.04 10.98 7.69
CA PHE A 23 0.03 9.57 7.34
C PHE A 23 -0.79 8.72 8.33
N PRO A 24 -1.89 8.08 7.88
CA PRO A 24 -2.71 7.23 8.73
C PRO A 24 -2.06 5.86 8.92
N PHE A 25 -1.69 5.53 10.15
CA PHE A 25 -1.04 4.27 10.47
C PHE A 25 -1.54 3.70 11.79
N MET A 26 -2.03 2.46 11.76
CA MET A 26 -2.48 1.70 12.93
C MET A 26 -3.46 2.48 13.83
N GLY A 27 -4.40 3.18 13.21
CA GLY A 27 -5.45 3.92 13.91
C GLY A 27 -5.04 5.29 14.43
N THR A 28 -3.87 5.79 14.05
CA THR A 28 -3.38 7.11 14.45
C THR A 28 -2.98 7.91 13.20
N LEU A 29 -3.36 9.19 13.15
CA LEU A 29 -2.86 10.14 12.15
C LEU A 29 -1.54 10.74 12.62
N TYR A 30 -0.45 10.33 11.99
CA TYR A 30 0.85 10.93 12.22
C TYR A 30 0.99 12.21 11.38
N ALA A 31 1.60 13.25 11.94
CA ALA A 31 1.89 14.51 11.27
C ALA A 31 3.35 14.94 11.48
N GLY A 32 3.81 15.89 10.67
CA GLY A 32 5.16 16.45 10.76
C GLY A 32 6.25 15.41 10.50
N GLU A 33 7.30 15.41 11.32
CA GLU A 33 8.48 14.55 11.12
C GLU A 33 8.16 13.06 11.21
N ALA A 34 7.25 12.65 12.09
CA ALA A 34 6.85 11.26 12.24
C ALA A 34 6.18 10.73 10.96
N ALA A 35 5.30 11.51 10.35
CA ALA A 35 4.66 11.19 9.07
C ALA A 35 5.70 11.06 7.95
N GLN A 36 6.64 12.00 7.86
CA GLN A 36 7.71 11.98 6.84
C GLN A 36 8.57 10.71 6.93
N ARG A 37 8.91 10.27 8.15
CA ARG A 37 9.67 9.03 8.36
C ARG A 37 8.87 7.79 7.93
N LEU A 38 7.59 7.73 8.25
CA LEU A 38 6.72 6.62 7.85
C LEU A 38 6.56 6.56 6.32
N VAL A 39 6.27 7.68 5.67
CA VAL A 39 6.19 7.77 4.20
C VAL A 39 7.52 7.37 3.54
N PHE A 40 8.65 7.78 4.12
CA PHE A 40 9.96 7.40 3.61
C PHE A 40 10.18 5.89 3.66
N VAL A 41 9.87 5.25 4.79
CA VAL A 41 9.96 3.79 4.94
C VAL A 41 9.05 3.09 3.94
N ASP A 42 7.80 3.55 3.81
CA ASP A 42 6.83 3.00 2.88
C ASP A 42 7.31 3.10 1.41
N THR A 43 7.84 4.26 1.04
CA THR A 43 8.43 4.50 -0.29
C THR A 43 9.62 3.56 -0.55
N MET A 44 10.47 3.31 0.45
CA MET A 44 11.60 2.36 0.33
C MET A 44 11.12 0.93 0.14
N ILE A 45 10.07 0.51 0.87
CA ILE A 45 9.45 -0.80 0.69
C ILE A 45 8.87 -0.93 -0.72
N CYS A 46 8.09 0.06 -1.17
CA CYS A 46 7.53 0.07 -2.52
C CYS A 46 8.63 0.02 -3.60
N LEU A 47 9.73 0.75 -3.42
CA LEU A 47 10.86 0.73 -4.34
C LEU A 47 11.50 -0.66 -4.42
N TYR A 48 11.74 -1.28 -3.26
CA TYR A 48 12.25 -2.65 -3.19
C TYR A 48 11.34 -3.63 -3.92
N LEU A 49 10.01 -3.54 -3.71
CA LEU A 49 9.02 -4.38 -4.38
C LEU A 49 9.03 -4.17 -5.90
N VAL A 50 9.08 -2.92 -6.38
CA VAL A 50 9.16 -2.62 -7.82
C VAL A 50 10.38 -3.27 -8.45
N ILE A 51 11.57 -3.06 -7.86
CA ILE A 51 12.81 -3.63 -8.41
C ILE A 51 12.76 -5.16 -8.41
N GLY A 52 12.22 -5.78 -7.36
CA GLY A 52 12.12 -7.23 -7.27
C GLY A 52 11.15 -7.83 -8.28
N ILE A 53 10.03 -7.14 -8.56
CA ILE A 53 9.10 -7.53 -9.63
C ILE A 53 9.78 -7.41 -11.01
N LEU A 54 10.52 -6.33 -11.27
CA LEU A 54 11.27 -6.16 -12.53
C LEU A 54 12.33 -7.24 -12.73
N LYS A 55 12.99 -7.67 -11.65
CA LYS A 55 13.95 -8.78 -11.64
C LYS A 55 13.29 -10.17 -11.62
N ARG A 56 11.96 -10.25 -11.60
CA ARG A 56 11.17 -11.50 -11.56
C ARG A 56 11.50 -12.39 -10.34
N GLN A 57 11.78 -11.77 -9.19
CA GLN A 57 12.10 -12.50 -7.96
C GLN A 57 10.84 -13.08 -7.30
N LYS A 58 10.89 -14.37 -6.97
CA LYS A 58 9.76 -15.09 -6.36
C LYS A 58 9.52 -14.65 -4.92
N LEU A 59 10.57 -14.32 -4.17
CA LEU A 59 10.42 -13.78 -2.82
C LEU A 59 9.63 -12.46 -2.84
N THR A 60 9.89 -11.60 -3.82
CA THR A 60 9.18 -10.32 -3.95
C THR A 60 7.69 -10.48 -4.17
N VAL A 61 7.25 -11.54 -4.87
CA VAL A 61 5.81 -11.82 -5.01
C VAL A 61 5.16 -12.07 -3.65
N TRP A 62 5.82 -12.83 -2.78
CA TRP A 62 5.32 -13.09 -1.43
C TRP A 62 5.35 -11.85 -0.56
N LEU A 63 6.41 -11.04 -0.66
CA LEU A 63 6.49 -9.76 0.04
C LEU A 63 5.40 -8.79 -0.43
N LEU A 64 5.11 -8.74 -1.73
CA LEU A 64 4.04 -7.91 -2.27
C LEU A 64 2.67 -8.37 -1.79
N ILE A 65 2.43 -9.69 -1.72
CA ILE A 65 1.20 -10.23 -1.14
C ILE A 65 1.07 -9.83 0.33
N GLY A 66 2.14 -9.98 1.12
CA GLY A 66 2.17 -9.61 2.53
C GLY A 66 1.97 -8.11 2.74
N TYR A 67 2.63 -7.28 1.92
CA TYR A 67 2.48 -5.83 1.91
C TYR A 67 1.03 -5.42 1.62
N ASN A 68 0.41 -5.97 0.57
CA ASN A 68 -0.99 -5.69 0.25
C ASN A 68 -1.95 -6.12 1.38
N LEU A 69 -1.70 -7.26 2.03
CA LEU A 69 -2.49 -7.70 3.19
C LEU A 69 -2.34 -6.75 4.38
N PHE A 70 -1.11 -6.29 4.63
CA PHE A 70 -0.83 -5.31 5.66
C PHE A 70 -1.56 -3.98 5.38
N ASP A 71 -1.54 -3.50 4.13
CA ASP A 71 -2.26 -2.30 3.72
C ASP A 71 -3.77 -2.44 3.91
N ILE A 72 -4.35 -3.59 3.55
CA ILE A 72 -5.76 -3.89 3.83
C ILE A 72 -6.03 -3.79 5.34
N CYS A 73 -5.26 -4.49 6.16
CA CYS A 73 -5.42 -4.47 7.61
C CYS A 73 -5.29 -3.05 8.18
N ASN A 74 -4.26 -2.30 7.75
CA ASN A 74 -4.04 -0.93 8.17
C ASN A 74 -5.23 -0.03 7.79
N ALA A 75 -5.76 -0.15 6.58
CA ALA A 75 -6.93 0.61 6.14
C ALA A 75 -8.18 0.33 6.99
N TRP A 76 -8.44 -0.94 7.33
CA TRP A 76 -9.56 -1.30 8.21
C TRP A 76 -9.37 -0.82 9.65
N VAL A 77 -8.15 -0.95 10.19
CA VAL A 77 -7.83 -0.44 11.53
C VAL A 77 -7.98 1.10 11.56
N ASN A 78 -7.50 1.78 10.53
CA ASN A 78 -7.65 3.22 10.38
C ASN A 78 -9.13 3.64 10.29
N LEU A 79 -9.94 2.96 9.47
CA LEU A 79 -11.37 3.23 9.36
C LEU A 79 -12.11 3.01 10.69
N ALA A 80 -11.70 2.01 11.47
CA ALA A 80 -12.34 1.69 12.74
C ALA A 80 -11.94 2.62 13.90
N LEU A 81 -10.71 3.14 13.90
CA LEU A 81 -10.14 3.88 15.03
C LEU A 81 -10.03 5.39 14.79
N ILE A 82 -9.89 5.83 13.54
CA ILE A 82 -9.78 7.26 13.21
C ILE A 82 -11.18 7.82 12.93
N PRO A 83 -11.64 8.84 13.68
CA PRO A 83 -12.95 9.45 13.45
C PRO A 83 -13.05 10.10 12.07
N ALA A 84 -14.21 9.99 11.42
CA ALA A 84 -14.48 10.67 10.14
C ALA A 84 -14.28 12.20 10.21
N ALA A 85 -14.48 12.80 11.39
CA ALA A 85 -14.20 14.21 11.62
C ALA A 85 -12.72 14.58 11.42
N GLU A 86 -11.78 13.68 11.68
CA GLU A 86 -10.36 13.92 11.44
C GLU A 86 -10.05 13.90 9.94
N TYR A 87 -10.62 12.95 9.19
CA TYR A 87 -10.54 12.94 7.73
C TYR A 87 -11.15 14.19 7.10
N ALA A 88 -12.30 14.64 7.60
CA ALA A 88 -12.95 15.87 7.13
C ALA A 88 -12.11 17.13 7.40
N ARG A 89 -11.40 17.18 8.53
CA ARG A 89 -10.45 18.26 8.83
C ARG A 89 -9.28 18.27 7.85
N LEU A 90 -8.76 17.11 7.48
CA LEU A 90 -7.65 17.00 6.53
C LEU A 90 -8.06 17.30 5.08
N ALA A 91 -9.28 16.90 4.70
CA ALA A 91 -9.82 17.13 3.37
C ALA A 91 -10.36 18.55 3.16
N GLU A 92 -10.38 19.38 4.22
CA GLU A 92 -11.04 20.70 4.26
C GLU A 92 -12.50 20.66 3.77
N ALA A 93 -13.13 19.49 3.84
CA ALA A 93 -14.43 19.21 3.27
C ALA A 93 -15.16 18.15 4.11
N PRO A 94 -16.50 18.19 4.17
CA PRO A 94 -17.26 17.14 4.83
C PRO A 94 -17.05 15.83 4.09
N VAL A 95 -16.59 14.80 4.81
CA VAL A 95 -16.42 13.45 4.27
C VAL A 95 -17.46 12.54 4.92
N PRO A 96 -18.45 12.04 4.15
CA PRO A 96 -19.43 11.10 4.65
C PRO A 96 -18.77 9.78 5.08
N GLU A 97 -19.18 9.23 6.22
CA GLU A 97 -18.70 7.93 6.70
C GLU A 97 -18.96 6.80 5.71
N HIS A 98 -20.08 6.87 5.00
CA HIS A 98 -20.44 5.89 3.97
C HIS A 98 -19.41 5.88 2.83
N ASP A 99 -18.89 7.03 2.43
CA ASP A 99 -17.90 7.14 1.36
C ASP A 99 -16.55 6.58 1.80
N LEU A 100 -16.14 6.84 3.04
CA LEU A 100 -14.92 6.25 3.63
C LEU A 100 -15.01 4.73 3.65
N LEU A 101 -16.16 4.19 4.09
CA LEU A 101 -16.39 2.75 4.13
C LEU A 101 -16.40 2.15 2.73
N PHE A 102 -17.12 2.76 1.78
CA PHE A 102 -17.21 2.28 0.41
C PHE A 102 -15.83 2.28 -0.26
N ASN A 103 -15.07 3.37 -0.14
CA ASN A 103 -13.72 3.48 -0.70
C ASN A 103 -12.76 2.47 -0.10
N THR A 104 -12.80 2.29 1.23
CA THR A 104 -11.94 1.30 1.93
C THR A 104 -12.28 -0.12 1.51
N LEU A 105 -13.57 -0.44 1.40
CA LEU A 105 -14.05 -1.75 0.96
C LEU A 105 -13.66 -2.02 -0.49
N PHE A 106 -13.85 -1.05 -1.37
CA PHE A 106 -13.52 -1.18 -2.79
C PHE A 106 -12.00 -1.33 -3.00
N ALA A 107 -11.19 -0.51 -2.34
CA ALA A 107 -9.73 -0.63 -2.38
C ALA A 107 -9.26 -1.98 -1.83
N SER A 108 -9.83 -2.44 -0.71
CA SER A 108 -9.51 -3.75 -0.14
C SER A 108 -9.83 -4.88 -1.10
N LEU A 109 -10.99 -4.83 -1.78
CA LEU A 109 -11.39 -5.83 -2.76
C LEU A 109 -10.41 -5.88 -3.94
N LEU A 110 -10.00 -4.72 -4.46
CA LEU A 110 -8.99 -4.65 -5.53
C LEU A 110 -7.66 -5.27 -5.10
N LEU A 111 -7.18 -4.99 -3.88
CA LEU A 111 -5.94 -5.57 -3.35
C LEU A 111 -6.06 -7.08 -3.14
N VAL A 112 -7.22 -7.58 -2.69
CA VAL A 112 -7.48 -9.03 -2.59
C VAL A 112 -7.45 -9.70 -3.97
N LEU A 113 -8.09 -9.10 -4.97
CA LEU A 113 -8.06 -9.61 -6.36
C LEU A 113 -6.64 -9.58 -6.93
N LEU A 114 -5.88 -8.52 -6.66
CA LEU A 114 -4.48 -8.42 -7.04
C LEU A 114 -3.65 -9.53 -6.37
N ASN A 115 -3.86 -9.79 -5.08
CA ASN A 115 -3.19 -10.86 -4.36
C ASN A 115 -3.52 -12.24 -4.93
N LEU A 116 -4.78 -12.50 -5.27
CA LEU A 116 -5.18 -13.75 -5.95
C LEU A 116 -4.49 -13.90 -7.31
N TYR A 117 -4.43 -12.80 -8.08
CA TYR A 117 -3.71 -12.78 -9.35
C TYR A 117 -2.21 -13.05 -9.16
N LEU A 118 -1.55 -12.34 -8.24
CA LEU A 118 -0.15 -12.53 -7.88
C LEU A 118 0.14 -13.97 -7.46
N TYR A 119 -0.72 -14.52 -6.61
CA TYR A 119 -0.62 -15.91 -6.17
C TYR A 119 -0.67 -16.87 -7.36
N ARG A 120 -1.58 -16.67 -8.32
CA ARG A 120 -1.66 -17.52 -9.52
C ARG A 120 -0.42 -17.40 -10.41
N ILE A 121 0.10 -16.20 -10.63
CA ILE A 121 1.24 -15.98 -11.53
C ILE A 121 2.60 -16.21 -10.86
N ARG A 122 2.65 -16.55 -9.56
CA ARG A 122 3.89 -16.68 -8.78
C ARG A 122 4.90 -17.68 -9.37
N GLU A 123 4.42 -18.65 -10.13
CA GLU A 123 5.26 -19.68 -10.76
C GLU A 123 6.08 -19.15 -11.94
N PHE A 124 5.70 -18.00 -12.52
CA PHE A 124 6.47 -17.32 -13.56
C PHE A 124 7.65 -16.50 -13.00
N PHE A 125 7.81 -16.44 -11.68
CA PHE A 125 8.92 -15.79 -11.00
C PHE A 125 9.93 -16.85 -10.58
N ASP A 126 11.19 -16.66 -10.98
CA ASP A 126 12.26 -17.63 -10.77
C ASP A 126 13.36 -17.01 -9.91
N ASN A 127 13.82 -17.75 -8.91
CA ASN A 127 14.87 -17.29 -8.00
C ASN A 127 16.23 -17.79 -8.51
N ARG A 128 16.84 -17.05 -9.43
CA ARG A 128 18.29 -17.23 -9.70
C ARG A 128 19.15 -16.80 -8.50
N SER A 129 18.64 -15.87 -7.69
CA SER A 129 19.16 -15.48 -6.37
C SER A 129 17.98 -15.06 -5.48
N PRO A 130 17.94 -15.48 -4.19
CA PRO A 130 16.90 -15.08 -3.26
C PRO A 130 17.03 -13.62 -2.80
N TYR A 131 18.18 -12.99 -3.03
CA TYR A 131 18.47 -11.61 -2.63
C TYR A 131 18.41 -10.65 -3.83
N LEU A 132 17.93 -9.43 -3.57
CA LEU A 132 17.82 -8.37 -4.57
C LEU A 132 19.19 -7.77 -4.94
N PHE A 133 20.17 -7.95 -4.04
CA PHE A 133 21.59 -7.61 -4.18
C PHE A 133 22.44 -8.83 -3.82
#